data_AF-A0A239E868-F1
#
_entry.id   AF-A0A239E868-F1
#
_cell.length_a   1.000
_cell.length_b   1.000
_cell.length_c   1.000
_cell.angle_alpha   90.00
_cell.angle_beta   90.00
_cell.angle_gamma   90.00
#
_symmetry.space_group_name_H-M   'P 1'
#
loop_
_entity.id
_entity.type
_entity.pdbx_description
1 polymer ?
#
loop_
_entity_poly.entity_id
_entity_poly.type
_entity_poly.pdbx_seq_one_letter_code
_entity_poly.pdbx_strand_id
1 'polypeptide(L)'
;MDAATRAGAVPAGGSTAKRPRKPRQPVEEVVRYFLAKDGSNPVKPELGDEVPNEGEALIKAFQSKSGVVYVLHAYKAEAEMQSGTPTLVKRPLQR
;
A
#
# COMPACT_ATOMS: atom_id res chain seq x y z
N MET A 1 -70.13 -23.78 -3.18
CA MET A 1 -69.97 -24.44 -1.87
C MET A 1 -68.48 -24.66 -1.68
N ASP A 2 -67.73 -24.06 -0.77
CA ASP A 2 -67.92 -23.05 0.27
C ASP A 2 -66.53 -22.50 0.62
N ALA A 3 -66.51 -21.33 1.25
CA ALA A 3 -65.34 -20.55 1.64
C ALA A 3 -64.67 -21.05 2.94
N ALA A 4 -63.36 -20.77 3.14
CA ALA A 4 -62.77 -20.42 4.45
C ALA A 4 -61.28 -19.96 4.38
N THR A 5 -61.10 -18.65 4.54
CA THR A 5 -60.04 -17.89 5.22
C THR A 5 -59.03 -18.63 6.11
N ARG A 6 -57.72 -18.29 5.99
CA ARG A 6 -56.96 -17.65 7.07
C ARG A 6 -55.63 -17.02 6.64
N ALA A 7 -55.46 -15.78 7.10
CA ALA A 7 -54.26 -14.97 7.03
C ALA A 7 -53.10 -15.55 7.85
N GLY A 8 -51.87 -15.37 7.36
CA GLY A 8 -50.62 -15.43 8.11
C GLY A 8 -49.62 -14.52 7.39
N ALA A 9 -49.55 -13.25 7.78
CA ALA A 9 -48.58 -12.73 8.76
C ALA A 9 -47.12 -12.80 8.24
N VAL A 10 -46.65 -11.65 7.78
CA VAL A 10 -45.26 -11.34 7.44
C VAL A 10 -44.45 -11.25 8.74
N PRO A 11 -43.28 -11.88 8.86
CA PRO A 11 -42.25 -11.41 9.77
C PRO A 11 -41.25 -10.57 8.99
N ALA A 12 -41.36 -9.25 9.15
CA ALA A 12 -40.23 -8.35 8.98
C ALA A 12 -39.19 -8.71 10.06
N GLY A 13 -37.99 -9.11 9.64
CA GLY A 13 -36.97 -9.60 10.55
C GLY A 13 -35.56 -9.48 9.99
N GLY A 14 -35.04 -8.25 9.99
CA GLY A 14 -33.61 -7.94 10.11
C GLY A 14 -32.66 -8.61 9.13
N SER A 15 -32.51 -8.05 7.93
CA SER A 15 -31.26 -8.19 7.19
C SER A 15 -30.14 -7.58 8.05
N THR A 16 -29.39 -8.42 8.74
CA THR A 16 -28.11 -8.02 9.34
C THR A 16 -27.19 -7.70 8.17
N ALA A 17 -27.22 -6.42 7.78
CA ALA A 17 -26.32 -5.84 6.81
C ALA A 17 -24.90 -6.15 7.31
N LYS A 18 -24.26 -7.13 6.66
CA LYS A 18 -22.83 -7.39 6.83
C LYS A 18 -22.15 -6.08 6.50
N ARG A 19 -21.76 -5.36 7.53
CA ARG A 19 -21.07 -4.07 7.43
C ARG A 19 -19.90 -4.31 6.47
N PRO A 20 -19.90 -3.71 5.26
CA PRO A 20 -18.81 -3.93 4.33
C PRO A 20 -17.55 -3.48 5.06
N ARG A 21 -16.62 -4.41 5.28
CA ARG A 21 -15.28 -4.08 5.77
C ARG A 21 -14.73 -3.10 4.76
N LYS A 22 -14.70 -1.82 5.13
CA LYS A 22 -14.20 -0.76 4.28
C LYS A 22 -12.79 -1.19 3.88
N PRO A 23 -12.48 -1.37 2.59
CA PRO A 23 -11.12 -1.67 2.17
C PRO A 23 -10.27 -0.55 2.75
N ARG A 24 -9.36 -0.93 3.64
CA ARG A 24 -8.37 -0.03 4.21
C ARG A 24 -7.62 0.48 2.99
N GLN A 25 -7.84 1.74 2.62
CA GLN A 25 -7.18 2.31 1.45
C GLN A 25 -5.69 2.03 1.62
N PRO A 26 -5.02 1.44 0.61
CA PRO A 26 -3.59 1.31 0.66
C PRO A 26 -3.08 2.73 0.82
N VAL A 27 -2.47 2.98 1.97
CA VAL A 27 -1.61 4.15 2.15
C VAL A 27 -0.63 4.07 0.99
N GLU A 28 -0.71 5.01 0.04
CA GLU A 28 0.26 5.07 -1.05
C GLU A 28 1.63 5.33 -0.44
N GLU A 29 2.40 4.26 -0.33
CA GLU A 29 3.78 4.29 0.10
C GLU A 29 4.59 5.14 -0.88
N VAL A 30 5.39 6.08 -0.35
CA VAL A 30 6.28 6.87 -1.20
C VAL A 30 7.36 5.95 -1.78
N VAL A 31 7.20 5.58 -3.05
CA VAL A 31 8.23 4.90 -3.85
C VAL A 31 8.94 5.92 -4.72
N ARG A 32 10.28 5.85 -4.76
CA ARG A 32 11.14 6.69 -5.60
C ARG A 32 12.12 5.81 -6.38
N TYR A 33 12.39 6.18 -7.62
CA TYR A 33 13.26 5.42 -8.51
C TYR A 33 14.51 6.23 -8.83
N PHE A 34 15.67 5.60 -8.75
CA PHE A 34 16.95 6.24 -8.98
C PHE A 34 17.81 5.39 -9.92
N LEU A 35 18.58 6.04 -10.77
CA LEU A 35 19.66 5.37 -11.50
C LEU A 35 20.86 5.14 -10.60
N ALA A 36 21.70 4.16 -10.94
CA ALA A 36 23.03 4.08 -10.35
C ALA A 36 23.92 5.22 -10.86
N LYS A 37 24.78 5.77 -10.02
CA LYS A 37 25.89 6.59 -10.51
C LYS A 37 26.87 5.76 -11.35
N ASP A 38 27.51 6.40 -12.31
CA ASP A 38 28.58 5.79 -13.10
C ASP A 38 29.73 5.32 -12.19
N GLY A 39 30.14 4.06 -12.35
CA GLY A 39 31.19 3.45 -11.52
C GLY A 39 30.75 3.04 -10.11
N SER A 40 29.45 3.17 -9.78
CA SER A 40 28.91 2.75 -8.48
C SER A 40 29.20 1.28 -8.18
N ASN A 41 29.51 0.99 -6.92
CA ASN A 41 29.66 -0.39 -6.43
C ASN A 41 28.28 -0.98 -6.09
N PRO A 42 27.90 -2.17 -6.61
CA PRO A 42 26.63 -2.81 -6.28
C PRO A 42 26.44 -3.14 -4.78
N VAL A 43 27.53 -3.36 -4.02
CA VAL A 43 27.49 -3.65 -2.58
C VAL A 43 27.28 -2.38 -1.75
N LYS A 44 27.75 -1.24 -2.26
CA LYS A 44 27.57 0.08 -1.64
C LYS A 44 27.05 1.04 -2.70
N PRO A 45 25.75 0.94 -3.02
CA PRO A 45 25.17 1.65 -4.14
C PRO A 45 25.18 3.16 -3.91
N GLU A 46 25.53 3.90 -4.96
CA GLU A 46 25.39 5.35 -5.01
C GLU A 46 24.23 5.72 -5.92
N LEU A 47 23.27 6.45 -5.35
CA LEU A 47 22.08 6.91 -6.05
C LEU A 47 22.42 8.12 -6.93
N GLY A 48 22.07 8.03 -8.21
CA GLY A 48 22.18 9.10 -9.19
C GLY A 48 20.87 9.85 -9.36
N ASP A 49 20.46 10.06 -10.60
CA ASP A 49 19.25 10.83 -10.93
C ASP A 49 17.98 10.12 -10.48
N GLU A 50 17.05 10.89 -9.92
CA GLU A 50 15.70 10.44 -9.63
C GLU A 50 14.83 10.46 -10.89
N VAL A 51 13.97 9.44 -11.03
CA VAL A 51 13.07 9.25 -12.16
C VAL A 51 11.63 9.11 -11.64
N PRO A 52 10.63 9.71 -12.31
CA PRO A 52 9.27 9.82 -11.75
C PRO A 52 8.52 8.50 -11.62
N ASN A 53 8.88 7.48 -12.40
CA ASN A 53 8.21 6.18 -12.41
C ASN A 53 9.16 5.04 -12.79
N GLU A 54 8.72 3.81 -12.53
CA GLU A 54 9.51 2.60 -12.77
C GLU A 54 9.84 2.39 -14.25
N GLY A 55 8.86 2.59 -15.15
CA GLY A 55 9.04 2.35 -16.58
C GLY A 55 10.14 3.23 -17.19
N GLU A 56 10.12 4.52 -16.88
CA GLU A 56 11.20 5.44 -17.29
C GLU A 56 12.53 5.07 -16.64
N ALA A 57 12.53 4.63 -15.38
CA ALA A 57 13.76 4.23 -14.70
C ALA A 57 14.41 3.03 -15.38
N LEU A 58 13.61 2.02 -15.76
CA LEU A 58 14.07 0.85 -16.49
C LEU A 58 14.63 1.21 -17.87
N ILE A 59 13.95 2.07 -18.62
CA ILE A 59 14.42 2.55 -19.93
C ILE A 59 15.77 3.27 -19.78
N LYS A 60 15.88 4.21 -18.83
CA LYS A 60 17.11 4.97 -18.62
C LYS A 60 18.25 4.10 -18.08
N ALA A 61 17.96 3.16 -17.18
CA ALA A 61 18.97 2.22 -16.70
C ALA A 61 19.49 1.32 -17.82
N PHE A 62 18.61 0.82 -18.70
CA PHE A 62 19.01 0.04 -19.88
C PHE A 62 19.93 0.83 -20.83
N GLN A 63 19.67 2.14 -20.97
CA GLN A 63 20.53 3.04 -21.76
C GLN A 63 21.85 3.39 -21.04
N SER A 64 21.94 3.17 -19.73
CA SER A 64 23.15 3.43 -18.93
C SER A 64 24.15 2.28 -19.00
N LYS A 65 25.42 2.57 -18.70
CA LYS A 65 26.45 1.54 -18.59
C LYS A 65 26.21 0.55 -17.44
N SER A 66 25.48 0.98 -16.41
CA SER A 66 25.25 0.16 -15.22
C SER A 66 24.16 -0.89 -15.43
N GLY A 67 23.10 -0.55 -16.18
CA GLY A 67 21.91 -1.39 -16.28
C GLY A 67 21.08 -1.47 -14.98
N VAL A 68 21.38 -0.67 -13.95
CA VAL A 68 20.78 -0.83 -12.61
C VAL A 68 19.83 0.30 -12.26
N VAL A 69 18.68 -0.06 -11.69
CA VAL A 69 17.73 0.83 -11.01
C VAL A 69 17.75 0.54 -9.51
N TYR A 70 17.72 1.59 -8.70
CA TYR A 70 17.47 1.51 -7.27
C TYR A 70 16.09 2.05 -6.93
N VAL A 71 15.32 1.28 -6.17
CA VAL A 71 13.99 1.65 -5.69
C VAL A 71 14.07 1.97 -4.20
N LEU A 72 13.66 3.17 -3.81
CA LEU A 72 13.62 3.59 -2.42
C LEU A 72 12.20 3.58 -1.87
N HIS A 73 12.06 2.85 -0.77
CA HIS A 73 10.89 2.85 0.09
C HIS A 73 11.22 3.62 1.37
N ALA A 74 10.53 4.72 1.61
CA ALA A 74 10.76 5.54 2.79
C ALA A 74 9.81 5.14 3.93
N TYR A 75 10.35 5.02 5.14
CA TYR A 75 9.58 4.73 6.34
C TYR A 75 9.98 5.62 7.50
N LYS A 76 9.02 5.96 8.34
CA LYS A 76 9.23 6.58 9.63
C LYS A 76 9.07 5.53 10.73
N ALA A 77 10.03 5.52 11.65
CA ALA A 77 9.90 4.77 12.89
C ALA A 77 9.12 5.63 13.89
N GLU A 78 8.05 5.08 14.45
CA GLU A 78 7.19 5.78 15.41
C GLU A 78 6.98 4.93 16.66
N ALA A 79 6.74 5.58 17.80
CA ALA A 79 6.35 4.90 19.02
C ALA A 79 4.81 4.89 19.11
N GLU A 80 4.22 3.71 19.32
CA GLU A 80 2.80 3.54 19.53
C GLU A 80 2.58 2.96 20.93
N MET A 81 1.79 3.66 21.76
CA MET A 81 1.46 3.18 23.10
C MET A 81 0.37 2.12 23.00
N GLN A 82 0.70 0.88 23.36
CA GLN A 82 -0.26 -0.22 23.45
C GLN A 82 -0.33 -0.69 24.90
N SER A 83 -1.50 -0.54 25.53
CA SER A 83 -1.73 -0.94 26.93
C SER A 83 -0.68 -0.38 27.91
N GLY A 84 -0.24 0.86 27.69
CA GLY A 84 0.77 1.54 28.53
C GLY A 84 2.23 1.16 28.24
N THR A 85 2.50 0.30 27.26
CA THR A 85 3.87 -0.03 26.83
C THR A 85 4.16 0.61 25.47
N PRO A 86 5.30 1.31 25.30
CA PRO A 86 5.69 1.84 24.01
C PRO A 86 6.22 0.73 23.09
N THR A 87 5.61 0.60 21.91
CA THR A 87 6.07 -0.31 20.86
C THR A 87 6.60 0.49 19.68
N LEU A 88 7.76 0.09 19.15
CA LEU A 88 8.29 0.66 17.92
C LEU A 88 7.52 0.11 16.71
N VAL A 89 6.97 1.00 15.90
CA VAL A 89 6.26 0.65 14.67
C VAL A 89 6.91 1.30 13.45
N LYS A 90 6.95 0.56 12.34
CA LYS A 90 7.41 1.03 11.03
C LYS A 90 6.20 1.54 10.24
N ARG A 91 6.17 2.83 9.90
CA ARG A 91 5.10 3.46 9.11
C ARG A 91 5.63 3.89 7.74
N PRO A 92 4.98 3.55 6.62
CA PRO A 92 5.34 4.12 5.32
C PRO A 92 5.29 5.64 5.38
N LEU A 93 6.30 6.29 4.80
CA LEU A 93 6.21 7.72 4.57
C LEU A 93 5.10 7.96 3.54
N GLN A 94 4.22 8.92 3.83
CA GLN A 94 3.16 9.37 2.93
C GLN A 94 3.63 10.66 2.24
N ARG A 95 3.18 10.89 1.00
CA ARG A 95 3.40 12.18 0.31
C ARG A 95 2.50 13.27 0.85
#